data_AF-A0A0B8PBL5-F1
#
_entry.id   AF-A0A0B8PBL5-F1
#
_cell.length_a   1.000
_cell.length_b   1.000
_cell.length_c   1.000
_cell.angle_alpha   90.00
_cell.angle_beta   90.00
_cell.angle_gamma   90.00
#
_symmetry.space_group_name_H-M   'P 1'
#
loop_
_entity.id
_entity.type
_entity.pdbx_description
1 polymer ?
#
loop_
_entity_poly.entity_id
_entity_poly.type
_entity_poly.pdbx_seq_one_letter_code
_entity_poly.pdbx_strand_id
1 'polypeptide(L)'
;MIGLELGQALHRLGVEVKVFGLGGQVGPLTDPEVMAYAEKAFQEEFYLDANVKVKSMVREDDKVQIDFINYAGEEERFTVDYVLAATGRRPNVDKLGLENTPIELDDKGVPVADPFTMQTSVGIFLLPVMPATKSHYCMRQQTRVASQVTMQVATQIFVPDYVAQPSQQCSVILSSLW
;
A
#
# COMPACT_ATOMS: atom_id res chain seq x y z
N MET A 1 -3.19 4.11 -2.61
CA MET A 1 -3.91 5.33 -2.18
C MET A 1 -2.97 6.34 -1.55
N ILE A 2 -2.22 5.99 -0.49
CA ILE A 2 -1.24 6.89 0.17
C ILE A 2 -0.32 7.61 -0.85
N GLY A 3 0.19 6.89 -1.85
CA GLY A 3 1.03 7.49 -2.90
C GLY A 3 0.35 8.59 -3.73
N LEU A 4 -0.94 8.42 -4.05
CA LEU A 4 -1.70 9.42 -4.80
C LEU A 4 -2.00 10.67 -3.96
N GLU A 5 -2.39 10.47 -2.69
CA GLU A 5 -2.69 11.55 -1.75
C GLU A 5 -1.46 12.43 -1.48
N LEU A 6 -0.32 11.79 -1.20
CA LEU A 6 0.94 12.51 -1.01
C LEU A 6 1.43 13.14 -2.30
N GLY A 7 1.23 12.50 -3.45
CA GLY A 7 1.66 13.01 -4.75
C GLY A 7 0.94 14.31 -5.09
N GLN A 8 -0.38 14.33 -4.90
CA GLN A 8 -1.18 15.54 -5.08
C GLN A 8 -0.80 16.63 -4.08
N ALA A 9 -0.59 16.28 -2.82
CA ALA A 9 -0.17 17.26 -1.80
C ALA A 9 1.17 17.91 -2.17
N LEU A 10 2.17 17.12 -2.57
CA LEU A 10 3.48 17.61 -2.99
C LEU A 10 3.40 18.45 -4.27
N HIS A 11 2.62 18.00 -5.25
CA HIS A 11 2.38 18.77 -6.48
C HIS A 11 1.83 20.17 -6.19
N ARG A 12 0.82 20.25 -5.30
CA ARG A 12 0.22 21.54 -4.88
C ARG A 12 1.17 22.43 -4.07
N LEU A 13 2.24 21.86 -3.51
CA LEU A 13 3.32 22.60 -2.87
C LEU A 13 4.42 23.04 -3.86
N GLY A 14 4.23 22.79 -5.15
CA GLY A 14 5.15 23.22 -6.22
C GLY A 14 6.22 22.20 -6.58
N VAL A 15 6.12 20.97 -6.07
CA VAL A 15 7.02 19.88 -6.44
C VAL A 15 6.60 19.32 -7.80
N GLU A 16 7.55 19.16 -8.73
CA GLU A 16 7.29 18.37 -9.94
C GLU A 16 7.11 16.92 -9.51
N VAL A 17 5.96 16.32 -9.84
CA VAL A 17 5.62 14.96 -9.41
C VAL A 17 5.27 14.11 -10.64
N LYS A 18 5.91 12.95 -10.74
CA LYS A 18 5.40 11.82 -11.53
C LYS A 18 4.96 10.71 -10.59
N VAL A 19 3.77 10.17 -10.82
CA VAL A 19 3.22 9.03 -10.08
C VAL A 19 3.11 7.83 -11.00
N PHE A 20 3.68 6.74 -10.55
CA PHE A 20 3.63 5.45 -11.23
C PHE A 20 2.74 4.46 -10.48
N GLY A 21 2.04 3.62 -11.20
CA GLY A 21 1.22 2.54 -10.69
C GLY A 21 1.49 1.26 -11.46
N LEU A 22 0.98 0.15 -10.94
CA LEU A 22 1.09 -1.15 -11.60
C LEU A 22 -0.28 -1.82 -11.59
N GLY A 23 -0.66 -2.38 -12.73
CA GLY A 23 -1.93 -3.09 -12.89
C GLY A 23 -3.13 -2.19 -13.21
N GLY A 24 -2.91 -0.91 -13.52
CA GLY A 24 -3.94 -0.01 -14.04
C GLY A 24 -4.98 0.47 -13.03
N GLN A 25 -4.74 0.26 -11.74
CA GLN A 25 -5.69 0.66 -10.69
C GLN A 25 -5.34 2.03 -10.11
N VAL A 26 -6.36 2.89 -9.97
CA VAL A 26 -6.26 4.16 -9.25
C VAL A 26 -6.79 3.98 -7.83
N GLY A 27 -5.89 3.69 -6.89
CA GLY A 27 -6.26 3.50 -5.50
C GLY A 27 -7.14 2.24 -5.26
N PRO A 28 -8.08 2.26 -4.31
CA PRO A 28 -8.93 1.11 -4.00
C PRO A 28 -10.18 1.02 -4.90
N LEU A 29 -10.25 1.81 -5.97
CA LEU A 29 -11.41 1.89 -6.85
C LEU A 29 -11.51 0.60 -7.68
N THR A 30 -12.73 0.07 -7.80
CA THR A 30 -13.00 -1.16 -8.56
C THR A 30 -13.94 -0.92 -9.74
N ASP A 31 -14.72 0.16 -9.71
CA ASP A 31 -15.64 0.51 -10.77
C ASP A 31 -14.87 1.15 -11.96
N PRO A 32 -14.98 0.61 -13.19
CA PRO A 32 -14.23 1.11 -14.34
C PRO A 32 -14.51 2.57 -14.70
N GLU A 33 -15.76 3.04 -14.60
CA GLU A 33 -16.11 4.42 -14.95
C GLU A 33 -15.54 5.39 -13.92
N VAL A 34 -15.62 5.03 -12.64
CA VAL A 34 -15.05 5.83 -11.55
C VAL A 34 -13.53 5.86 -11.63
N MET A 35 -12.88 4.73 -11.98
CA MET A 35 -11.43 4.68 -12.18
C MET A 35 -10.99 5.60 -13.33
N ALA A 36 -11.65 5.54 -14.48
CA ALA A 36 -11.32 6.38 -15.62
C ALA A 36 -11.52 7.87 -15.32
N TYR A 37 -12.59 8.22 -14.60
CA TYR A 37 -12.82 9.59 -14.13
C TYR A 37 -11.70 10.05 -13.17
N ALA A 38 -11.34 9.23 -12.20
CA ALA A 38 -10.30 9.55 -11.23
C ALA A 38 -8.92 9.69 -11.88
N GLU A 39 -8.56 8.78 -12.79
CA GLU A 39 -7.29 8.85 -13.54
C GLU A 39 -7.19 10.18 -14.29
N LYS A 40 -8.24 10.54 -15.04
CA LYS A 40 -8.30 11.80 -15.77
C LYS A 40 -8.16 13.00 -14.83
N ALA A 41 -8.88 13.01 -13.70
CA ALA A 41 -8.83 14.11 -12.74
C ALA A 41 -7.43 14.31 -12.14
N PHE A 42 -6.69 13.23 -11.87
CA PHE A 42 -5.31 13.34 -11.40
C PHE A 42 -4.34 13.76 -12.50
N GLN A 43 -4.54 13.30 -13.73
CA GLN A 43 -3.71 13.67 -14.89
C GLN A 43 -3.81 15.15 -15.26
N GLU A 44 -4.89 15.84 -14.86
CA GLU A 44 -5.02 17.29 -14.99
C GLU A 44 -4.06 18.06 -14.04
N GLU A 45 -3.63 17.45 -12.93
CA GLU A 45 -2.70 18.05 -11.97
C GLU A 45 -1.24 17.62 -12.25
N PHE A 46 -0.96 16.32 -12.37
CA PHE A 46 0.41 15.81 -12.50
C PHE A 46 0.47 14.56 -13.37
N TYR A 47 1.67 14.14 -13.79
CA TYR A 47 1.84 12.91 -14.56
C TYR A 47 1.45 11.71 -13.70
N LEU A 48 0.40 11.00 -14.08
CA LEU A 48 -0.02 9.75 -13.47
C LEU A 48 -0.05 8.68 -14.56
N ASP A 49 0.71 7.61 -14.37
CA ASP A 49 0.62 6.37 -15.14
C ASP A 49 0.34 5.17 -14.23
N ALA A 50 -0.93 4.77 -14.19
CA ALA A 50 -1.41 3.70 -13.32
C ALA A 50 -0.96 2.29 -13.76
N ASN A 51 -0.39 2.15 -14.96
CA ASN A 51 0.09 0.87 -15.48
C ASN A 51 1.44 1.00 -16.21
N VAL A 52 2.34 1.78 -15.62
CA VAL A 52 3.62 2.07 -16.25
C VAL A 52 4.49 0.82 -16.35
N LYS A 53 5.30 0.75 -17.41
CA LYS A 53 6.37 -0.24 -17.53
C LYS A 53 7.72 0.40 -17.21
N VAL A 54 8.12 0.34 -15.95
CA VAL A 54 9.48 0.73 -15.51
C VAL A 54 10.49 -0.32 -15.98
N LYS A 55 11.53 0.12 -16.68
CA LYS A 55 12.64 -0.73 -17.13
C LYS A 55 13.78 -0.77 -16.13
N SER A 56 14.17 0.39 -15.61
CA SER A 56 15.31 0.52 -14.70
C SER A 56 15.06 1.65 -13.71
N MET A 57 15.62 1.51 -12.52
CA MET A 57 15.70 2.56 -11.51
C MET A 57 17.07 2.42 -10.85
N VAL A 58 17.95 3.40 -11.08
CA VAL A 58 19.34 3.37 -10.63
C VAL A 58 19.65 4.64 -9.87
N ARG A 59 20.26 4.49 -8.69
CA ARG A 59 20.75 5.63 -7.94
C ARG A 59 22.06 6.11 -8.54
N GLU A 60 22.12 7.39 -8.90
CA GLU A 60 23.29 8.08 -9.42
C GLU A 60 23.60 9.23 -8.46
N ASP A 61 24.62 9.04 -7.63
CA ASP A 61 24.99 9.95 -6.52
C ASP A 61 23.80 10.24 -5.57
N ASP A 62 23.37 11.49 -5.52
CA ASP A 62 22.25 11.98 -4.70
C ASP A 62 20.91 12.00 -5.46
N LYS A 63 20.88 11.48 -6.69
CA LYS A 63 19.69 11.42 -7.54
C LYS A 63 19.35 9.99 -7.92
N VAL A 64 18.17 9.81 -8.51
CA VAL A 64 17.72 8.52 -9.06
C VAL A 64 17.32 8.72 -10.52
N GLN A 65 17.93 7.93 -11.40
CA GLN A 65 17.56 7.86 -12.81
C GLN A 65 16.54 6.74 -13.00
N ILE A 66 15.47 7.02 -13.73
CA ILE A 66 14.39 6.07 -14.02
C ILE A 66 14.17 6.02 -15.53
N ASP A 67 14.23 4.81 -16.08
CA ASP A 67 13.88 4.52 -17.46
C ASP A 67 12.53 3.79 -17.48
N PHE A 68 11.57 4.29 -18.25
CA PHE A 68 10.24 3.70 -18.36
C PHE A 68 9.64 3.86 -19.77
N ILE A 69 8.58 3.11 -20.06
CA ILE A 69 7.78 3.29 -21.27
C ILE A 69 6.61 4.20 -20.94
N ASN A 70 6.48 5.32 -21.64
CA ASN A 70 5.38 6.28 -21.44
C ASN A 70 4.09 5.83 -22.15
N TYR A 71 3.03 6.63 -22.01
CA TYR A 71 1.73 6.36 -22.66
C TYR A 71 1.77 6.28 -24.20
N ALA A 72 2.75 6.93 -24.84
CA ALA A 72 2.94 6.85 -26.29
C ALA A 72 3.68 5.57 -26.72
N GLY A 73 4.14 4.75 -25.76
CA GLY A 73 4.95 3.57 -26.04
C GLY A 73 6.44 3.89 -26.26
N GLU A 74 6.86 5.12 -25.96
CA GLU A 74 8.23 5.58 -26.15
C GLU A 74 9.05 5.39 -24.88
N GLU A 75 10.36 5.19 -25.06
CA GLU A 75 11.30 5.13 -23.95
C GLU A 75 11.59 6.53 -23.44
N GLU A 76 11.25 6.77 -22.17
CA GLU A 76 11.53 8.01 -21.48
C GLU A 76 12.53 7.74 -20.35
N ARG A 77 13.49 8.65 -20.22
CA ARG A 77 14.46 8.69 -19.13
C ARG A 77 14.30 9.99 -18.39
N PHE A 78 14.23 9.93 -17.07
CA PHE A 78 14.27 11.13 -16.25
C PHE A 78 14.99 10.90 -14.92
N THR A 79 15.43 12.00 -14.33
CA THR A 79 16.24 12.01 -13.11
C THR A 79 15.52 12.83 -12.05
N VAL A 80 15.52 12.32 -10.81
CA VAL A 80 14.77 12.86 -9.68
C VAL A 80 15.65 12.93 -8.44
N ASP A 81 15.33 13.81 -7.52
CA ASP A 81 16.08 13.91 -6.25
C ASP A 81 15.58 12.87 -5.24
N TYR A 82 14.28 12.59 -5.23
CA TYR A 82 13.66 11.68 -4.26
C TYR A 82 12.71 10.69 -4.90
N VAL A 83 12.72 9.48 -4.33
CA VAL A 83 11.78 8.39 -4.60
C VAL A 83 11.02 8.07 -3.32
N LEU A 84 9.70 8.29 -3.33
CA LEU A 84 8.82 7.68 -2.32
C LEU A 84 8.28 6.37 -2.86
N ALA A 85 8.49 5.26 -2.13
CA ALA A 85 7.90 3.97 -2.45
C ALA A 85 6.59 3.75 -1.65
N ALA A 86 5.44 3.96 -2.28
CA ALA A 86 4.11 3.81 -1.66
C ALA A 86 3.34 2.57 -2.18
N THR A 87 4.04 1.43 -2.22
CA THR A 87 3.74 0.29 -3.09
C THR A 87 2.80 -0.75 -2.48
N GLY A 88 2.42 -0.52 -1.23
CA GLY A 88 1.69 -1.49 -0.45
C GLY A 88 2.44 -1.81 0.82
N ARG A 89 2.00 -2.90 1.43
CA ARG A 89 2.21 -3.14 2.83
C ARG A 89 2.22 -4.68 3.02
N ARG A 90 3.30 -5.23 3.60
CA ARG A 90 3.39 -6.59 4.16
C ARG A 90 3.08 -6.68 5.67
N PRO A 91 2.21 -7.62 6.09
CA PRO A 91 1.99 -7.92 7.50
C PRO A 91 3.29 -8.30 8.23
N ASN A 92 3.53 -7.71 9.40
CA ASN A 92 4.68 -8.01 10.26
C ASN A 92 4.34 -9.14 11.22
N VAL A 93 4.51 -10.35 10.73
CA VAL A 93 4.23 -11.58 11.46
C VAL A 93 5.51 -12.38 11.73
N ASP A 94 6.64 -11.94 11.18
CA ASP A 94 7.94 -12.63 11.20
C ASP A 94 8.62 -12.66 12.57
N LYS A 95 8.28 -11.73 13.48
CA LYS A 95 8.92 -11.62 14.80
C LYS A 95 7.99 -12.02 15.96
N LEU A 96 6.87 -12.65 15.64
CA LEU A 96 5.84 -12.99 16.63
C LEU A 96 6.03 -14.38 17.23
N GLY A 97 7.01 -15.15 16.76
CA GLY A 97 7.27 -16.51 17.24
C GLY A 97 6.11 -17.46 16.94
N LEU A 98 5.37 -17.24 15.85
CA LEU A 98 4.17 -18.00 15.48
C LEU A 98 4.45 -19.48 15.31
N GLU A 99 5.69 -19.84 14.96
CA GLU A 99 6.19 -21.21 14.89
C GLU A 99 6.12 -21.98 16.22
N ASN A 100 6.04 -21.26 17.34
CA ASN A 100 5.87 -21.86 18.68
C ASN A 100 4.39 -22.05 19.06
N THR A 101 3.47 -21.78 18.14
CA THR A 101 2.02 -21.84 18.37
C THR A 101 1.36 -22.78 17.37
N PRO A 102 0.21 -23.41 17.72
CA PRO A 102 -0.51 -24.26 16.78
C PRO A 102 -1.42 -23.46 15.82
N ILE A 103 -1.12 -22.18 15.60
CA ILE A 103 -1.93 -21.29 14.78
C ILE A 103 -1.80 -21.67 13.30
N GLU A 104 -2.91 -21.66 12.57
CA GLU A 104 -2.90 -21.92 11.13
C GLU A 104 -2.48 -20.65 10.39
N LEU A 105 -1.54 -20.78 9.46
CA LEU A 105 -1.04 -19.70 8.62
C LEU A 105 -1.47 -19.91 7.16
N ASP A 106 -1.69 -18.83 6.44
CA ASP A 106 -1.89 -18.85 4.99
C ASP A 106 -0.56 -19.03 4.23
N ASP A 107 -0.65 -19.12 2.89
CA ASP A 107 0.52 -19.26 2.01
C ASP A 107 1.51 -18.08 2.10
N LYS A 108 1.11 -16.96 2.73
CA LYS A 108 1.93 -15.77 2.94
C LYS A 108 2.51 -15.72 4.36
N GLY A 109 2.28 -16.74 5.17
CA GLY A 109 2.74 -16.84 6.56
C GLY A 109 1.94 -15.98 7.54
N VAL A 110 0.74 -15.55 7.16
CA VAL A 110 -0.15 -14.71 7.98
C VAL A 110 -1.18 -15.59 8.68
N PRO A 111 -1.48 -15.40 9.98
CA PRO A 111 -2.49 -16.19 10.65
C PRO A 111 -3.86 -16.09 9.97
N VAL A 112 -4.48 -17.25 9.75
CA VAL A 112 -5.84 -17.33 9.24
C VAL A 112 -6.79 -16.90 10.33
N ALA A 113 -7.65 -15.94 10.02
CA ALA A 113 -8.64 -15.43 10.95
C ALA A 113 -10.00 -15.30 10.26
N ASP A 114 -11.06 -15.54 11.03
CA ASP A 114 -12.44 -15.35 10.58
C ASP A 114 -12.68 -13.87 10.20
N PRO A 115 -13.16 -13.56 8.98
CA PRO A 115 -13.26 -12.18 8.48
C PRO A 115 -14.22 -11.25 9.25
N PHE A 116 -15.10 -11.78 10.10
CA PHE A 116 -16.11 -11.02 10.83
C PHE A 116 -15.76 -10.86 12.30
N THR A 117 -15.21 -11.91 12.91
CA THR A 117 -14.88 -11.99 14.34
C THR A 117 -13.41 -11.75 14.62
N MET A 118 -12.54 -11.89 13.61
CA MET A 118 -11.08 -11.84 13.71
C MET A 118 -10.46 -12.96 14.56
N GLN A 119 -11.22 -14.02 14.87
CA GLN A 119 -10.72 -15.18 15.61
C GLN A 119 -9.86 -16.08 14.73
N THR A 120 -8.75 -16.55 15.28
CA THR A 120 -7.87 -17.51 14.63
C THR A 120 -8.27 -18.95 14.98
N SER A 121 -7.52 -19.95 14.49
CA SER A 121 -7.75 -21.36 14.84
C SER A 121 -7.54 -21.66 16.34
N VAL A 122 -6.91 -20.75 17.06
CA VAL A 122 -6.73 -20.77 18.51
C VAL A 122 -7.41 -19.54 19.11
N GLY A 123 -7.49 -19.45 20.44
CA GLY A 123 -8.12 -18.32 21.13
C GLY A 123 -7.51 -16.93 20.86
N ILE A 124 -6.57 -16.77 19.94
CA ILE A 124 -5.94 -15.50 19.59
C ILE A 124 -6.81 -14.78 18.55
N PHE A 125 -6.94 -13.47 18.68
CA PHE A 125 -7.55 -12.61 17.67
C PHE A 125 -6.48 -11.88 16.87
N LEU A 126 -6.57 -11.94 15.54
CA LEU A 126 -5.70 -11.19 14.64
C LEU A 126 -6.40 -9.91 14.20
N LEU A 127 -6.02 -8.77 14.78
CA LEU A 127 -6.51 -7.48 14.30
C LEU A 127 -5.59 -6.97 13.18
N PRO A 128 -6.03 -6.94 11.92
CA PRO A 128 -5.21 -6.40 10.86
C PRO A 128 -5.03 -4.90 11.06
N VAL A 129 -3.79 -4.41 10.94
CA VAL A 129 -3.56 -3.00 10.63
C VAL A 129 -3.99 -2.79 9.18
N MET A 130 -5.25 -2.37 9.03
CA MET A 130 -5.98 -1.96 7.83
C MET A 130 -5.20 -2.05 6.51
N PRO A 131 -5.61 -2.85 5.50
CA PRO A 131 -5.28 -2.50 4.12
C PRO A 131 -5.88 -1.13 3.80
N ALA A 132 -5.25 -0.35 2.91
CA ALA A 132 -5.64 1.04 2.62
C ALA A 132 -7.07 1.21 2.04
N THR A 133 -7.80 0.11 1.87
CA THR A 133 -9.14 0.00 1.28
C THR A 133 -10.28 0.10 2.30
N LYS A 134 -10.01 0.07 3.62
CA LYS A 134 -11.05 0.18 4.65
C LYS A 134 -10.89 1.48 5.45
N SER A 135 -12.01 2.09 5.85
CA SER A 135 -12.03 3.32 6.67
C SER A 135 -11.65 3.03 8.13
N HIS A 136 -11.07 4.02 8.84
CA HIS A 136 -10.78 3.97 10.29
C HIS A 136 -12.00 3.49 11.11
N TYR A 137 -13.21 3.76 10.61
CA TYR A 137 -14.47 3.26 11.17
C TYR A 137 -14.55 1.73 11.24
N CYS A 138 -14.07 1.02 10.22
CA CYS A 138 -14.10 -0.44 10.15
C CYS A 138 -13.18 -1.07 11.22
N MET A 139 -12.02 -0.47 11.47
CA MET A 139 -11.14 -0.89 12.58
C MET A 139 -11.87 -0.79 13.91
N ARG A 140 -12.49 0.36 14.20
CA ARG A 140 -13.26 0.55 15.45
C ARG A 140 -14.36 -0.50 15.61
N GLN A 141 -15.04 -0.86 14.52
CA GLN A 141 -16.04 -1.92 14.57
C GLN A 141 -15.43 -3.29 14.85
N GLN A 142 -14.33 -3.66 14.18
CA GLN A 142 -13.65 -4.95 14.40
C GLN A 142 -13.06 -5.05 15.80
N THR A 143 -12.44 -3.99 16.32
CA THR A 143 -11.98 -3.94 17.72
C THR A 143 -13.14 -4.05 18.70
N ARG A 144 -14.31 -3.48 18.38
CA ARG A 144 -15.52 -3.61 19.22
C ARG A 144 -16.10 -5.02 19.19
N VAL A 145 -16.10 -5.67 18.03
CA VAL A 145 -16.54 -7.07 17.91
C VAL A 145 -15.57 -7.98 18.66
N ALA A 146 -14.27 -7.82 18.45
CA ALA A 146 -13.25 -8.56 19.19
C ALA A 146 -13.43 -8.37 20.71
N SER A 147 -13.57 -7.13 21.19
CA SER A 147 -13.75 -6.88 22.63
C SER A 147 -15.05 -7.46 23.22
N GLN A 148 -16.15 -7.45 22.46
CA GLN A 148 -17.40 -8.10 22.86
C GLN A 148 -17.24 -9.62 22.97
N VAL A 149 -16.50 -10.24 22.05
CA VAL A 149 -16.26 -11.70 22.07
C VAL A 149 -15.24 -12.07 23.16
N THR A 150 -14.21 -11.27 23.39
CA THR A 150 -13.25 -11.46 24.50
C THR A 150 -13.90 -11.30 25.88
N MET A 151 -14.95 -10.48 26.02
CA MET A 151 -15.70 -10.41 27.29
C MET A 151 -16.43 -11.71 27.66
N GLN A 152 -16.55 -12.68 26.74
CA GLN A 152 -17.10 -14.02 27.01
C GLN A 152 -16.04 -15.10 27.23
N VAL A 153 -14.76 -14.85 26.89
CA VAL A 153 -13.66 -15.82 27.00
C VAL A 153 -12.32 -15.08 27.18
N ALA A 154 -11.57 -15.42 28.24
CA ALA A 154 -10.31 -14.76 28.58
C ALA A 154 -9.21 -15.03 27.53
N THR A 155 -9.03 -14.13 26.56
CA THR A 155 -8.05 -14.31 25.47
C THR A 155 -7.32 -13.03 25.06
N GLN A 156 -6.11 -13.19 24.51
CA GLN A 156 -5.19 -12.11 24.15
C GLN A 156 -5.48 -11.54 22.74
N ILE A 157 -5.39 -10.22 22.60
CA ILE A 157 -5.57 -9.47 21.36
C ILE A 157 -4.18 -9.07 20.83
N PHE A 158 -3.90 -9.32 19.54
CA PHE A 158 -2.63 -8.98 18.92
C PHE A 158 -2.79 -8.00 17.74
N VAL A 159 -1.90 -6.99 17.65
CA VAL A 159 -1.85 -5.98 16.58
C VAL A 159 -0.42 -5.91 16.03
N PRO A 160 -0.15 -6.25 14.75
CA PRO A 160 1.19 -6.20 14.19
C PRO A 160 1.59 -4.80 13.68
N ASP A 161 2.79 -4.32 14.03
CA ASP A 161 3.40 -3.06 13.54
C ASP A 161 3.95 -3.19 12.12
N TYR A 162 3.92 -2.17 11.26
CA TYR A 162 4.11 -2.37 9.82
C TYR A 162 5.52 -2.06 9.27
N VAL A 163 6.06 -2.88 8.32
CA VAL A 163 7.37 -2.66 7.65
C VAL A 163 7.21 -2.56 6.12
N ALA A 164 7.86 -1.59 5.47
CA ALA A 164 7.84 -1.41 4.01
C ALA A 164 8.60 -2.52 3.27
N GLN A 165 8.05 -3.05 2.16
CA GLN A 165 8.74 -4.06 1.35
C GLN A 165 9.51 -3.45 0.16
N PRO A 166 10.75 -3.90 -0.12
CA PRO A 166 11.52 -3.42 -1.27
C PRO A 166 11.15 -4.06 -2.63
N SER A 167 10.42 -5.19 -2.64
CA SER A 167 10.51 -6.11 -3.79
C SER A 167 9.26 -6.27 -4.66
N GLN A 168 8.12 -5.65 -4.36
CA GLN A 168 7.02 -5.61 -5.32
C GLN A 168 6.18 -4.34 -5.20
N GLN A 169 5.77 -3.92 -6.39
CA GLN A 169 5.04 -2.71 -6.74
C GLN A 169 5.87 -1.43 -6.55
N CYS A 170 5.74 -0.41 -7.40
CA CYS A 170 6.48 0.84 -7.32
C CYS A 170 5.49 1.97 -7.60
N SER A 171 4.90 2.52 -6.55
CA SER A 171 4.30 3.85 -6.61
C SER A 171 5.39 4.83 -6.25
N VAL A 172 6.06 5.35 -7.28
CA VAL A 172 7.16 6.28 -7.14
C VAL A 172 6.55 7.68 -7.13
N ILE A 173 6.67 8.42 -6.03
CA ILE A 173 6.46 9.88 -6.03
C ILE A 173 7.82 10.50 -6.15
N LEU A 174 7.95 11.34 -7.17
CA LEU A 174 9.24 11.71 -7.70
C LEU A 174 9.36 13.20 -7.73
N SER A 175 10.19 13.75 -6.84
CA SER A 175 10.40 15.19 -6.64
C SER A 175 11.72 15.60 -7.28
N SER A 176 11.68 16.63 -8.13
CA SER A 176 12.83 17.50 -8.40
C SER A 176 12.66 18.80 -7.57
N LEU A 177 13.66 19.17 -6.78
CA LEU A 177 13.75 20.46 -6.09
C LEU A 177 15.01 21.15 -6.64
N TRP A 178 14.80 22.26 -7.36
CA TRP A 178 15.78 23.26 -7.85
C TRP A 178 17.26 22.85 -7.88
#